data_AF-A0A3L7MUL8-F1
#
_entry.id   AF-A0A3L7MUL8-F1
#
_cell.length_a   1.000
_cell.length_b   1.000
_cell.length_c   1.000
_cell.angle_alpha   90.00
_cell.angle_beta   90.00
_cell.angle_gamma   90.00
#
_symmetry.space_group_name_H-M   'P 1'
#
loop_
_entity.id
_entity.type
_entity.pdbx_description
1 polymer ?
#
loop_
_entity_poly.entity_id
_entity_poly.type
_entity_poly.pdbx_seq_one_letter_code
_entity_poly.pdbx_strand_id
1 'polypeptide(L)'
;MISSLGSIFLATFLATSTVNAEPSQKSFGYLWDQTSNADGKVEKTARPYTPREGDILLFDDMSPFWTKLYSIAGTAPPFHAGIVFKKTDGTFAVLESGPDDTLHVFLLDIEPRLYNFKGSIQIRQAKRALTKDESEILTNFAYAQEGKRYAMWRLLLQGTYFRHRGGIKEKYLATTYDERTRWLCAEIVVSAGALVNLLDRDKVKATVTYPLDMVDDVRIDLSATYEPTVYWSSQK
;
A
#
# COMPACT_ATOMS: atom_id res chain seq x y z
N MET A 1 0.33 -70.72 41.34
CA MET A 1 0.71 -70.43 39.94
C MET A 1 -0.17 -69.30 39.44
N ILE A 2 0.47 -68.29 38.87
CA ILE A 2 0.00 -66.93 38.58
C ILE A 2 -0.45 -66.86 37.11
N SER A 3 -1.47 -66.04 36.79
CA SER A 3 -1.59 -65.12 35.63
C SER A 3 -3.05 -65.09 35.12
N SER A 4 -3.84 -64.04 35.38
CA SER A 4 -3.84 -62.70 34.78
C SER A 4 -4.84 -62.60 33.60
N LEU A 5 -6.00 -62.01 33.89
CA LEU A 5 -6.98 -61.52 32.92
C LEU A 5 -6.58 -60.09 32.55
N GLY A 6 -6.24 -59.88 31.27
CA GLY A 6 -5.93 -58.56 30.73
C GLY A 6 -7.20 -57.80 30.35
N SER A 7 -7.48 -56.69 31.05
CA SER A 7 -8.49 -55.71 30.66
C SER A 7 -7.89 -54.70 29.70
N ILE A 8 -8.45 -54.58 28.49
CA ILE A 8 -8.11 -53.54 27.52
C ILE A 8 -9.01 -52.33 27.82
N PHE A 9 -8.42 -51.25 28.32
CA PHE A 9 -9.08 -49.94 28.40
C PHE A 9 -8.88 -49.19 27.09
N LEU A 10 -9.98 -48.94 26.37
CA LEU A 10 -10.01 -48.07 25.20
C LEU A 10 -10.26 -46.64 25.68
N ALA A 11 -9.23 -45.81 25.70
CA ALA A 11 -9.34 -44.39 26.06
C ALA A 11 -9.65 -43.57 24.79
N THR A 12 -10.89 -43.06 24.70
CA THR A 12 -11.33 -42.17 23.62
C THR A 12 -10.83 -40.76 23.91
N PHE A 13 -9.83 -40.30 23.15
CA PHE A 13 -9.39 -38.89 23.18
C PHE A 13 -10.38 -38.03 22.39
N LEU A 14 -11.18 -37.24 23.10
CA LEU A 14 -11.95 -36.12 22.53
C LEU A 14 -11.02 -34.92 22.37
N ALA A 15 -10.55 -34.67 21.15
CA ALA A 15 -9.85 -33.44 20.81
C ALA A 15 -10.86 -32.29 20.72
N THR A 16 -10.93 -31.47 21.76
CA THR A 16 -11.62 -30.18 21.71
C THR A 16 -10.79 -29.19 20.91
N SER A 17 -11.17 -28.96 19.66
CA SER A 17 -10.65 -27.86 18.84
C SER A 17 -11.14 -26.53 19.41
N THR A 18 -10.29 -25.85 20.18
CA THR A 18 -10.50 -24.45 20.55
C THR A 18 -10.33 -23.59 19.29
N VAL A 19 -11.43 -23.09 18.75
CA VAL A 19 -11.42 -22.02 17.75
C VAL A 19 -10.90 -20.78 18.48
N ASN A 20 -9.61 -20.47 18.32
CA ASN A 20 -9.07 -19.17 18.72
C ASN A 20 -9.75 -18.12 17.84
N ALA A 21 -10.62 -17.31 18.42
CA ALA A 21 -11.08 -16.08 17.77
C ALA A 21 -9.87 -15.17 17.58
N GLU A 22 -9.55 -14.79 16.33
CA GLU A 22 -8.54 -13.77 16.10
C GLU A 22 -8.96 -12.46 16.82
N PRO A 23 -8.01 -11.73 17.43
CA PRO A 23 -8.32 -10.45 18.04
C PRO A 23 -8.98 -9.53 17.01
N SER A 24 -10.10 -8.88 17.36
CA SER A 24 -10.76 -7.94 16.46
C SER A 24 -9.78 -6.82 16.08
N GLN A 25 -9.33 -6.81 14.82
CA GLN A 25 -8.34 -5.84 14.37
C GLN A 25 -8.92 -4.42 14.42
N LYS A 26 -8.17 -3.47 14.98
CA LYS A 26 -8.60 -2.07 15.11
C LYS A 26 -8.93 -1.49 13.72
N SER A 27 -10.10 -0.85 13.60
CA SER A 27 -10.50 -0.09 12.41
C SER A 27 -10.17 1.39 12.54
N PHE A 28 -9.81 2.04 11.43
CA PHE A 28 -9.48 3.47 11.36
C PHE A 28 -10.34 4.16 10.30
N GLY A 29 -11.53 4.64 10.66
CA GLY A 29 -12.46 5.25 9.71
C GLY A 29 -13.15 4.24 8.77
N TYR A 30 -13.57 4.71 7.60
CA TYR A 30 -14.42 3.98 6.65
C TYR A 30 -13.90 4.08 5.22
N LEU A 31 -14.02 2.99 4.47
CA LEU A 31 -13.87 2.96 3.02
C LEU A 31 -15.24 3.06 2.35
N TRP A 32 -15.31 3.87 1.29
CA TRP A 32 -16.53 4.12 0.53
C TRP A 32 -16.45 3.46 -0.85
N ASP A 33 -17.08 2.29 -0.96
CA ASP A 33 -17.24 1.59 -2.23
C ASP A 33 -18.39 2.22 -3.04
N GLN A 34 -18.22 2.28 -4.36
CA GLN A 34 -19.27 2.73 -5.28
C GLN A 34 -19.55 1.63 -6.29
N THR A 35 -20.78 1.14 -6.31
CA THR A 35 -21.24 0.11 -7.25
C THR A 35 -22.44 0.61 -8.02
N SER A 36 -22.41 0.51 -9.34
CA SER A 36 -23.60 0.74 -10.16
C SER A 36 -24.47 -0.51 -10.12
N ASN A 37 -25.74 -0.35 -9.74
CA ASN A 37 -26.72 -1.42 -9.83
C ASN A 37 -27.20 -1.62 -11.29
N ALA A 38 -28.04 -2.63 -11.52
CA ALA A 38 -28.54 -2.97 -12.85
C ALA A 38 -29.31 -1.82 -13.55
N ASP A 39 -29.86 -0.88 -12.77
CA ASP A 39 -30.57 0.31 -13.27
C ASP A 39 -29.63 1.51 -13.51
N GLY A 40 -28.31 1.32 -13.36
CA GLY A 40 -27.30 2.37 -13.50
C GLY A 40 -27.25 3.36 -12.33
N LYS A 41 -27.99 3.12 -11.24
CA LYS A 41 -27.88 3.95 -10.03
C LYS A 41 -26.62 3.56 -9.27
N VAL A 42 -25.87 4.58 -8.83
CA VAL A 42 -24.67 4.40 -8.00
C VAL A 42 -25.11 4.22 -6.55
N GLU A 43 -24.87 3.03 -6.01
CA GLU A 43 -25.02 2.74 -4.59
C GLU A 43 -23.67 2.96 -3.90
N LYS A 44 -23.71 3.66 -2.76
CA LYS A 44 -22.53 3.92 -1.94
C LYS A 44 -22.61 3.09 -0.68
N THR A 45 -21.61 2.25 -0.46
CA THR A 45 -21.53 1.39 0.74
C THR A 45 -20.28 1.78 1.53
N ALA A 46 -20.47 2.06 2.82
CA ALA A 46 -19.38 2.34 3.73
C ALA A 46 -19.05 1.10 4.58
N ARG A 47 -17.78 0.70 4.61
CA ARG A 47 -17.26 -0.38 5.45
C ARG A 47 -16.11 0.11 6.33
N PRO A 48 -15.93 -0.42 7.55
CA PRO A 48 -14.78 -0.04 8.39
C PRO A 48 -13.46 -0.30 7.67
N TYR A 49 -12.52 0.65 7.74
CA TYR A 49 -11.18 0.44 7.21
C TYR A 49 -10.31 -0.29 8.23
N THR A 50 -9.97 -1.54 7.93
CA THR A 50 -9.03 -2.35 8.70
C THR A 50 -7.73 -2.48 7.88
N PRO A 51 -6.63 -1.84 8.28
CA PRO A 51 -5.40 -1.77 7.49
C PRO A 51 -4.79 -3.14 7.23
N ARG A 52 -4.21 -3.34 6.06
CA ARG A 52 -3.38 -4.52 5.77
C ARG A 52 -1.99 -4.06 5.37
N GLU A 53 -1.01 -4.89 5.68
CA GLU A 53 0.34 -4.67 5.19
C GLU A 53 0.33 -4.71 3.67
N GLY A 54 0.95 -3.72 3.04
CA GLY A 54 0.94 -3.52 1.61
C GLY A 54 -0.22 -2.68 1.07
N ASP A 55 -1.19 -2.26 1.89
CA ASP A 55 -2.21 -1.28 1.47
C ASP A 55 -1.53 0.00 0.97
N ILE A 56 -1.99 0.51 -0.17
CA ILE A 56 -1.46 1.75 -0.75
C ILE A 56 -2.39 2.89 -0.36
N LEU A 57 -1.84 3.92 0.27
CA LEU A 57 -2.54 5.18 0.54
C LEU A 57 -2.14 6.19 -0.52
N LEU A 58 -3.14 6.85 -1.10
CA LEU A 58 -3.02 7.79 -2.20
C LEU A 58 -3.60 9.12 -1.72
N PHE A 59 -2.77 10.15 -1.71
CA PHE A 59 -3.09 11.44 -1.10
C PHE A 59 -3.19 12.53 -2.15
N ASP A 60 -4.26 13.31 -2.06
CA ASP A 60 -4.47 14.50 -2.88
C ASP A 60 -4.80 15.69 -1.98
N ASP A 61 -3.84 16.61 -1.86
CA ASP A 61 -3.97 17.87 -1.13
C ASP A 61 -4.73 18.95 -1.94
N MET A 62 -5.18 18.61 -3.16
CA MET A 62 -5.87 19.49 -4.11
C MET A 62 -5.07 20.75 -4.46
N SER A 63 -3.75 20.70 -4.33
CA SER A 63 -2.86 21.83 -4.60
C SER A 63 -2.84 22.20 -6.09
N PRO A 64 -3.19 23.46 -6.45
CA PRO A 64 -3.09 23.92 -7.84
C PRO A 64 -1.65 23.90 -8.37
N PHE A 65 -0.67 24.10 -7.48
CA PHE A 65 0.75 24.03 -7.83
C PHE A 65 1.13 22.62 -8.27
N TRP A 66 0.80 21.61 -7.46
CA TRP A 66 1.08 20.20 -7.79
C TRP A 66 0.30 19.75 -9.02
N THR A 67 -0.96 20.18 -9.15
CA THR A 67 -1.78 19.93 -10.35
C THR A 67 -1.06 20.36 -11.63
N LYS A 68 -0.52 21.58 -11.66
CA LYS A 68 0.22 22.09 -12.82
C LYS A 68 1.50 21.29 -13.07
N LEU A 69 2.29 21.02 -12.04
CA LEU A 69 3.56 20.30 -12.19
C LEU A 69 3.35 18.85 -12.69
N TYR A 70 2.39 18.14 -12.12
CA TYR A 70 2.07 16.76 -12.48
C TYR A 70 1.46 16.68 -13.88
N SER A 71 0.65 17.66 -14.28
CA SER A 71 0.14 17.77 -15.65
C SER A 71 1.28 17.86 -16.68
N ILE A 72 2.34 18.63 -16.40
CA ILE A 72 3.54 18.70 -17.26
C ILE A 72 4.25 17.33 -17.35
N ALA A 73 4.27 16.59 -16.24
CA ALA A 73 4.81 15.23 -16.20
C ALA A 73 3.89 14.18 -16.88
N GLY A 74 2.72 14.58 -17.40
CA GLY A 74 1.79 13.67 -18.07
C GLY A 74 1.03 12.76 -17.10
N THR A 75 0.67 13.30 -15.94
CA THR A 75 -0.14 12.63 -14.92
C THR A 75 -1.09 13.65 -14.26
N ALA A 76 -1.99 13.18 -13.41
CA ALA A 76 -2.96 14.00 -12.68
C ALA A 76 -2.95 13.60 -11.18
N PRO A 77 -3.78 14.23 -10.31
CA PRO A 77 -3.92 13.78 -8.94
C PRO A 77 -4.36 12.31 -8.86
N PRO A 78 -4.03 11.59 -7.76
CA PRO A 78 -3.37 12.05 -6.54
C PRO A 78 -1.88 12.38 -6.72
N PHE A 79 -1.31 13.19 -5.82
CA PHE A 79 0.07 13.70 -5.94
C PHE A 79 1.08 13.04 -5.00
N HIS A 80 0.59 12.25 -4.04
CA HIS A 80 1.46 11.54 -3.12
C HIS A 80 0.96 10.13 -2.85
N ALA A 81 1.87 9.23 -2.47
CA ALA A 81 1.54 7.86 -2.14
C ALA A 81 2.43 7.33 -1.00
N GLY A 82 1.86 6.45 -0.19
CA GLY A 82 2.54 5.70 0.85
C GLY A 82 2.07 4.24 0.87
N ILE A 83 2.84 3.38 1.51
CA ILE A 83 2.50 1.96 1.68
C ILE A 83 2.44 1.60 3.16
N VAL A 84 1.39 0.87 3.55
CA VAL A 84 1.19 0.42 4.93
C VAL A 84 2.13 -0.75 5.23
N PHE A 85 2.75 -0.72 6.41
CA PHE A 85 3.53 -1.85 6.93
C PHE A 85 3.26 -2.01 8.43
N LYS A 86 3.65 -3.16 8.98
CA LYS A 86 3.58 -3.42 10.42
C LYS A 86 4.93 -3.12 11.06
N LYS A 87 4.93 -2.31 12.12
CA LYS A 87 6.10 -2.04 12.96
C LYS A 87 6.45 -3.29 13.78
N THR A 88 7.65 -3.32 14.34
CA THR A 88 8.12 -4.45 15.17
C THR A 88 7.28 -4.66 16.44
N ASP A 89 6.55 -3.63 16.89
CA ASP A 89 5.61 -3.69 18.02
C ASP A 89 4.21 -4.18 17.63
N GLY A 90 3.98 -4.53 16.35
CA GLY A 90 2.71 -4.99 15.83
C GLY A 90 1.73 -3.88 15.41
N THR A 91 2.07 -2.61 15.64
CA THR A 91 1.25 -1.46 15.21
C THR A 91 1.43 -1.18 13.72
N PHE A 92 0.48 -0.49 13.09
CA PHE A 92 0.54 -0.13 11.67
C PHE A 92 1.09 1.28 11.47
N ALA A 93 1.97 1.42 10.48
CA ALA A 93 2.49 2.69 10.01
C ALA A 93 2.50 2.74 8.47
N VAL A 94 2.76 3.92 7.93
CA VAL A 94 2.87 4.20 6.50
C VAL A 94 4.29 4.62 6.20
N LEU A 95 4.91 3.96 5.23
CA LEU A 95 6.19 4.37 4.66
C LEU A 95 5.93 5.40 3.56
N GLU A 96 6.38 6.63 3.76
CA GLU A 96 6.20 7.75 2.84
C GLU A 96 7.53 8.44 2.53
N SER A 97 7.72 8.83 1.26
CA SER A 97 8.87 9.64 0.86
C SER A 97 8.43 11.05 0.48
N GLY A 98 8.82 12.02 1.29
CA GLY A 98 8.41 13.42 1.18
C GLY A 98 6.95 13.71 1.57
N PRO A 99 6.42 13.16 2.69
CA PRO A 99 5.10 13.54 3.19
C PRO A 99 5.06 15.03 3.49
N ASP A 100 3.92 15.68 3.25
CA ASP A 100 3.68 17.12 3.53
C ASP A 100 4.81 18.05 3.04
N ASP A 101 5.30 17.81 1.82
CA ASP A 101 6.40 18.54 1.16
C ASP A 101 7.75 18.51 1.90
N THR A 102 7.93 17.56 2.83
CA THR A 102 9.23 17.32 3.45
C THR A 102 10.22 16.72 2.44
N LEU A 103 11.52 16.82 2.77
CA LEU A 103 12.60 16.31 1.91
C LEU A 103 13.19 14.98 2.38
N HIS A 104 12.45 14.20 3.17
CA HIS A 104 12.92 12.94 3.76
C HIS A 104 11.85 11.84 3.73
N VAL A 105 12.31 10.60 3.91
CA VAL A 105 11.47 9.43 4.12
C VAL A 105 11.11 9.32 5.60
N PHE A 106 9.84 9.06 5.88
CA PHE A 106 9.30 8.90 7.23
C PHE A 106 8.49 7.62 7.37
N LEU A 107 8.45 7.12 8.60
CA LEU A 107 7.53 6.08 9.07
C LEU A 107 6.46 6.76 9.93
N LEU A 108 5.23 6.84 9.43
CA LEU A 108 4.16 7.61 10.05
C LEU A 108 3.11 6.67 10.62
N ASP A 109 2.81 6.75 11.92
CA ASP A 109 1.74 5.94 12.52
C ASP A 109 0.42 6.18 11.78
N ILE A 110 -0.28 5.11 11.42
CA ILE A 110 -1.37 5.18 10.43
C ILE A 110 -2.55 6.04 10.89
N GLU A 111 -2.90 5.98 12.17
CA GLU A 111 -4.04 6.70 12.73
C GLU A 111 -3.87 8.22 12.65
N PRO A 112 -2.85 8.84 13.28
CA PRO A 112 -2.66 10.27 13.13
C PRO A 112 -2.45 10.67 11.66
N ARG A 113 -1.81 9.82 10.85
CA ARG A 113 -1.57 10.12 9.43
C ARG A 113 -2.87 10.27 8.64
N LEU A 114 -3.84 9.37 8.83
CA LEU A 114 -5.14 9.41 8.16
C LEU A 114 -5.97 10.61 8.63
N TYR A 115 -6.01 10.86 9.95
CA TYR A 115 -6.91 11.88 10.53
C TYR A 115 -6.38 13.31 10.38
N ASN A 116 -5.05 13.49 10.27
CA ASN A 116 -4.46 14.83 10.21
C ASN A 116 -4.28 15.37 8.79
N PHE A 117 -4.28 14.48 7.77
CA PHE A 117 -4.08 14.92 6.39
C PHE A 117 -5.16 15.92 5.95
N LYS A 118 -4.73 16.96 5.23
CA LYS A 118 -5.64 17.98 4.68
C LYS A 118 -5.80 17.72 3.18
N GLY A 119 -6.83 16.97 2.84
CA GLY A 119 -7.10 16.59 1.46
C GLY A 119 -7.97 15.35 1.38
N SER A 120 -7.99 14.71 0.22
CA SER A 120 -8.62 13.40 0.04
C SER A 120 -7.60 12.28 0.17
N ILE A 121 -8.04 11.19 0.79
CA ILE A 121 -7.27 9.95 0.86
C ILE A 121 -8.05 8.89 0.11
N GLN A 122 -7.39 8.27 -0.85
CA GLN A 122 -7.84 7.07 -1.50
C GLN A 122 -7.00 5.90 -0.99
N ILE A 123 -7.62 4.75 -0.80
CA ILE A 123 -6.97 3.55 -0.31
C ILE A 123 -7.16 2.45 -1.33
N ARG A 124 -6.05 1.79 -1.63
CA ARG A 124 -6.02 0.60 -2.45
C ARG A 124 -5.57 -0.57 -1.59
N GLN A 125 -6.55 -1.36 -1.16
CA GLN A 125 -6.35 -2.41 -0.16
C GLN A 125 -5.80 -3.69 -0.80
N ALA A 126 -4.77 -4.28 -0.19
CA ALA A 126 -4.21 -5.56 -0.61
C ALA A 126 -5.26 -6.68 -0.43
N LYS A 127 -5.43 -7.53 -1.45
CA LYS A 127 -6.41 -8.63 -1.45
C LYS A 127 -6.06 -9.77 -0.49
N ARG A 128 -4.77 -9.93 -0.22
CA ARG A 128 -4.25 -10.98 0.67
C ARG A 128 -3.47 -10.36 1.83
N ALA A 129 -3.44 -11.07 2.95
CA ALA A 129 -2.45 -10.81 3.97
C ALA A 129 -1.05 -11.19 3.43
N LEU A 130 -0.04 -10.45 3.88
CA LEU A 130 1.35 -10.86 3.71
C LEU A 130 1.63 -12.10 4.56
N THR A 131 2.48 -12.98 4.05
CA THR A 131 3.08 -14.03 4.88
C THR A 131 3.98 -13.39 5.95
N LYS A 132 4.35 -14.16 6.98
CA LYS A 132 5.24 -13.67 8.04
C LYS A 132 6.58 -13.16 7.46
N ASP A 133 7.15 -13.90 6.52
CA ASP A 133 8.43 -13.55 5.91
C ASP A 133 8.30 -12.29 5.04
N GLU A 134 7.21 -12.15 4.28
CA GLU A 134 6.93 -10.93 3.51
C GLU A 134 6.71 -9.72 4.43
N SER A 135 5.97 -9.89 5.52
CA SER A 135 5.79 -8.85 6.55
C SER A 135 7.15 -8.39 7.09
N GLU A 136 8.01 -9.32 7.50
CA GLU A 136 9.35 -9.02 7.99
C GLU A 136 10.23 -8.31 6.94
N ILE A 137 10.16 -8.74 5.67
CA ILE A 137 10.86 -8.07 4.56
C ILE A 137 10.38 -6.62 4.42
N LEU A 138 9.07 -6.38 4.41
CA LEU A 138 8.51 -5.03 4.26
C LEU A 138 8.88 -4.13 5.45
N THR A 139 8.79 -4.68 6.67
CA THR A 139 9.19 -3.97 7.90
C THR A 139 10.66 -3.59 7.85
N ASN A 140 11.56 -4.53 7.55
CA ASN A 140 12.99 -4.28 7.48
C ASN A 140 13.33 -3.27 6.37
N PHE A 141 12.67 -3.39 5.22
CA PHE A 141 12.82 -2.43 4.13
C PHE A 141 12.43 -1.03 4.59
N ALA A 142 11.27 -0.86 5.24
CA ALA A 142 10.77 0.43 5.71
C ALA A 142 11.75 1.09 6.68
N TYR A 143 12.20 0.38 7.72
CA TYR A 143 13.20 0.89 8.67
C TYR A 143 14.52 1.25 7.99
N ALA A 144 14.95 0.50 6.98
CA ALA A 144 16.16 0.82 6.23
C ALA A 144 16.03 2.07 5.33
N GLN A 145 14.81 2.54 5.06
CA GLN A 145 14.58 3.74 4.26
C GLN A 145 14.39 5.01 5.10
N GLU A 146 14.05 4.89 6.38
CA GLU A 146 13.78 6.04 7.26
C GLU A 146 14.95 7.06 7.23
N GLY A 147 14.62 8.34 7.11
CA GLY A 147 15.60 9.42 7.06
C GLY A 147 16.35 9.58 5.74
N LYS A 148 16.18 8.69 4.75
CA LYS A 148 16.72 8.92 3.40
C LYS A 148 16.07 10.13 2.74
N ARG A 149 16.74 10.74 1.77
CA ARG A 149 16.28 12.00 1.16
C ARG A 149 15.19 11.78 0.11
N TYR A 150 14.31 12.75 -0.03
CA TYR A 150 13.41 12.86 -1.16
C TYR A 150 14.19 13.22 -2.44
N ALA A 151 13.78 12.64 -3.57
CA ALA A 151 14.44 12.81 -4.85
C ALA A 151 13.92 14.04 -5.63
N MET A 152 13.84 15.19 -4.97
CA MET A 152 13.28 16.44 -5.51
C MET A 152 13.82 16.81 -6.91
N TRP A 153 15.14 16.73 -7.12
CA TRP A 153 15.72 17.05 -8.43
C TRP A 153 15.26 16.10 -9.54
N ARG A 154 15.02 14.83 -9.22
CA ARG A 154 14.50 13.87 -10.20
C ARG A 154 13.03 14.18 -10.52
N LEU A 155 12.23 14.60 -9.53
CA LEU A 155 10.86 15.07 -9.78
C LEU A 155 10.86 16.28 -10.73
N LEU A 156 11.69 17.29 -10.46
CA LEU A 156 11.77 18.50 -11.29
C LEU A 156 12.23 18.19 -12.72
N LEU A 157 13.20 17.27 -12.91
CA LEU A 157 13.65 16.85 -14.23
C LEU A 157 12.58 16.15 -15.05
N GLN A 158 11.59 15.49 -14.41
CA GLN A 158 10.46 14.89 -15.12
C GLN A 158 9.51 15.94 -15.72
N GLY A 159 9.58 17.21 -15.28
CA GLY A 159 8.88 18.33 -15.89
C GLY A 159 9.56 18.87 -17.17
N THR A 160 10.64 18.24 -17.64
CA THR A 160 11.44 18.70 -18.78
C THR A 160 11.46 17.66 -19.91
N TYR A 161 12.12 17.99 -21.04
CA TYR A 161 12.40 17.05 -22.12
C TYR A 161 13.17 15.78 -21.68
N PHE A 162 13.82 15.82 -20.52
CA PHE A 162 14.53 14.66 -19.95
C PHE A 162 13.61 13.66 -19.25
N ARG A 163 12.28 13.85 -19.26
CA ARG A 163 11.34 12.90 -18.67
C ARG A 163 11.49 11.50 -19.26
N HIS A 164 11.36 10.50 -18.38
CA HIS A 164 11.45 9.09 -18.77
C HIS A 164 10.10 8.51 -19.20
N ARG A 165 9.00 9.11 -18.71
CA ARG A 165 7.62 8.68 -18.95
C ARG A 165 7.11 9.05 -20.36
N GLY A 166 6.47 8.09 -21.03
CA GLY A 166 5.70 8.27 -22.26
C GLY A 166 6.48 8.17 -23.58
N GLY A 167 7.58 7.40 -23.65
CA GLY A 167 8.34 7.29 -24.89
C GLY A 167 9.37 6.16 -24.92
N ILE A 168 10.29 6.22 -25.88
CA ILE A 168 11.34 5.21 -26.10
C ILE A 168 12.20 4.98 -24.84
N LYS A 169 12.48 6.04 -24.08
CA LYS A 169 13.23 5.94 -22.82
C LYS A 169 12.54 5.05 -21.80
N GLU A 170 11.21 5.09 -21.71
CA GLU A 170 10.44 4.21 -20.83
C GLU A 170 10.67 2.74 -21.19
N LYS A 171 10.55 2.40 -22.47
CA LYS A 171 10.70 1.02 -22.96
C LYS A 171 12.05 0.38 -22.61
N TYR A 172 13.12 1.17 -22.58
CA TYR A 172 14.48 0.64 -22.41
C TYR A 172 15.14 0.96 -21.06
N LEU A 173 14.68 2.00 -20.35
CA LEU A 173 15.32 2.48 -19.12
C LEU A 173 14.40 2.38 -17.89
N ALA A 174 13.11 2.09 -18.06
CA ALA A 174 12.21 1.98 -16.92
C ALA A 174 12.54 0.73 -16.11
N THR A 175 12.71 0.91 -14.80
CA THR A 175 13.10 -0.17 -13.90
C THR A 175 12.63 0.10 -12.47
N THR A 176 12.77 -0.91 -11.62
CA THR A 176 12.51 -0.87 -10.18
C THR A 176 13.81 -1.23 -9.48
N TYR A 177 14.19 -0.41 -8.48
CA TYR A 177 15.41 -0.59 -7.72
C TYR A 177 15.04 -0.80 -6.26
N ASP A 178 15.58 -1.84 -5.64
CA ASP A 178 15.32 -2.14 -4.23
C ASP A 178 16.20 -1.26 -3.31
N GLU A 179 17.28 -0.71 -3.85
CA GLU A 179 18.19 0.17 -3.13
C GLU A 179 18.32 1.52 -3.81
N ARG A 180 18.00 2.58 -3.07
CA ARG A 180 18.31 3.95 -3.43
C ARG A 180 18.75 4.75 -2.22
N THR A 181 19.51 5.81 -2.49
CA THR A 181 19.87 6.84 -1.50
C THR A 181 18.84 7.97 -1.44
N ARG A 182 17.98 8.08 -2.46
CA ARG A 182 16.90 9.06 -2.55
C ARG A 182 15.67 8.45 -3.21
N TRP A 183 14.48 8.80 -2.74
CA TRP A 183 13.23 8.21 -3.20
C TRP A 183 12.23 9.25 -3.71
N LEU A 184 11.45 8.90 -4.73
CA LEU A 184 10.15 9.52 -4.98
C LEU A 184 9.06 8.72 -4.24
N CYS A 185 7.93 9.36 -3.93
CA CYS A 185 6.81 8.73 -3.21
C CYS A 185 6.31 7.46 -3.92
N ALA A 186 6.01 7.52 -5.22
CA ALA A 186 5.60 6.34 -5.97
C ALA A 186 6.74 5.31 -6.13
N GLU A 187 8.00 5.74 -6.25
CA GLU A 187 9.13 4.82 -6.40
C GLU A 187 9.31 3.91 -5.18
N ILE A 188 9.23 4.47 -3.98
CA ILE A 188 9.41 3.71 -2.74
C ILE A 188 8.23 2.75 -2.51
N VAL A 189 7.00 3.15 -2.85
CA VAL A 189 5.81 2.29 -2.80
C VAL A 189 5.94 1.11 -3.76
N VAL A 190 6.35 1.37 -5.02
CA VAL A 190 6.52 0.29 -6.01
C VAL A 190 7.60 -0.69 -5.59
N SER A 191 8.72 -0.19 -5.08
CA SER A 191 9.84 -1.05 -4.65
C SER A 191 9.46 -1.88 -3.43
N ALA A 192 8.79 -1.27 -2.44
CA ALA A 192 8.26 -1.96 -1.28
C ALA A 192 7.26 -3.07 -1.66
N GLY A 193 6.28 -2.76 -2.52
CA GLY A 193 5.28 -3.74 -2.97
C GLY A 193 5.89 -4.86 -3.83
N ALA A 194 6.96 -4.58 -4.57
CA ALA A 194 7.68 -5.58 -5.35
C ALA A 194 8.44 -6.58 -4.48
N LEU A 195 9.07 -6.11 -3.38
CA LEU A 195 9.78 -6.96 -2.43
C LEU A 195 8.89 -8.02 -1.77
N VAL A 196 7.58 -7.77 -1.68
CA VAL A 196 6.60 -8.66 -1.07
C VAL A 196 5.59 -9.24 -2.04
N ASN A 197 5.93 -9.27 -3.34
CA ASN A 197 5.10 -9.88 -4.39
C ASN A 197 3.65 -9.35 -4.44
N LEU A 198 3.43 -8.10 -4.07
CA LEU A 198 2.15 -7.39 -4.30
C LEU A 198 2.18 -6.61 -5.62
N LEU A 199 3.36 -6.20 -6.07
CA LEU A 199 3.58 -5.54 -7.35
C LEU A 199 4.56 -6.36 -8.19
N ASP A 200 4.17 -6.71 -9.41
CA ASP A 200 5.03 -7.43 -10.33
C ASP A 200 6.12 -6.50 -10.88
N ARG A 201 7.37 -6.73 -10.48
CA ARG A 201 8.54 -5.93 -10.88
C ARG A 201 8.71 -5.86 -12.40
N ASP A 202 8.28 -6.88 -13.14
CA ASP A 202 8.44 -6.91 -14.59
C ASP A 202 7.39 -6.07 -15.30
N LYS A 203 6.24 -5.86 -14.66
CA LYS A 203 5.13 -5.05 -15.18
C LYS A 203 5.09 -3.62 -14.63
N VAL A 204 5.47 -3.43 -13.37
CA VAL A 204 5.41 -2.14 -12.67
C VAL A 204 6.82 -1.60 -12.46
N LYS A 205 7.15 -0.54 -13.20
CA LYS A 205 8.49 0.06 -13.21
C LYS A 205 8.51 1.37 -12.41
N ALA A 206 9.07 1.32 -11.20
CA ALA A 206 9.09 2.41 -10.23
C ALA A 206 9.49 3.77 -10.82
N THR A 207 10.50 3.81 -11.69
CA THR A 207 11.06 5.05 -12.25
C THR A 207 10.10 5.87 -13.13
N VAL A 208 8.99 5.27 -13.56
CA VAL A 208 7.99 5.92 -14.43
C VAL A 208 6.57 5.85 -13.85
N THR A 209 6.40 5.19 -12.71
CA THR A 209 5.13 5.10 -12.00
C THR A 209 4.87 6.36 -11.18
N TYR A 210 3.64 6.86 -11.26
CA TYR A 210 3.10 7.98 -10.49
C TYR A 210 1.87 7.52 -9.70
N PRO A 211 1.43 8.27 -8.67
CA PRO A 211 0.31 7.85 -7.83
C PRO A 211 -0.97 7.56 -8.62
N LEU A 212 -1.28 8.36 -9.65
CA LEU A 212 -2.43 8.12 -10.54
C LEU A 212 -2.41 6.73 -11.18
N ASP A 213 -1.24 6.21 -11.56
CA ASP A 213 -1.16 4.90 -12.20
C ASP A 213 -1.63 3.79 -11.25
N MET A 214 -1.49 3.99 -9.94
CA MET A 214 -1.94 3.05 -8.92
C MET A 214 -3.43 3.20 -8.60
N VAL A 215 -4.15 4.18 -9.17
CA VAL A 215 -5.57 4.41 -8.92
C VAL A 215 -6.47 3.59 -9.84
N ASP A 216 -6.23 3.68 -11.15
CA ASP A 216 -7.29 3.47 -12.17
C ASP A 216 -7.10 2.24 -13.06
N ASP A 217 -6.05 1.45 -12.84
CA ASP A 217 -5.66 0.29 -13.63
C ASP A 217 -5.42 0.55 -15.13
N VAL A 218 -5.29 1.81 -15.54
CA VAL A 218 -5.13 2.17 -16.97
C VAL A 218 -3.72 1.89 -17.46
N ARG A 219 -2.70 2.28 -16.68
CA ARG A 219 -1.28 2.10 -17.05
C ARG A 219 -0.64 0.86 -16.43
N ILE A 220 -1.07 0.48 -15.24
CA ILE A 220 -0.62 -0.71 -14.53
C ILE A 220 -1.85 -1.43 -13.99
N ASP A 221 -2.03 -2.70 -14.35
CA ASP A 221 -3.14 -3.50 -13.83
C ASP A 221 -2.76 -4.09 -12.47
N LEU A 222 -3.39 -3.58 -11.40
CA LEU A 222 -3.20 -4.05 -10.04
C LEU A 222 -4.35 -4.93 -9.55
N SER A 223 -5.35 -5.21 -10.40
CA SER A 223 -6.58 -5.90 -10.01
C SER A 223 -6.35 -7.33 -9.52
N ALA A 224 -5.23 -7.95 -9.87
CA ALA A 224 -4.87 -9.29 -9.39
C ALA A 224 -4.49 -9.31 -7.89
N THR A 225 -3.87 -8.24 -7.38
CA THR A 225 -3.30 -8.20 -6.02
C THR A 225 -3.96 -7.17 -5.11
N TYR A 226 -4.69 -6.21 -5.69
CA TYR A 226 -5.35 -5.13 -4.98
C TYR A 226 -6.83 -5.04 -5.30
N GLU A 227 -7.62 -4.61 -4.31
CA GLU A 227 -8.99 -4.16 -4.53
C GLU A 227 -9.01 -2.88 -5.38
N PRO A 228 -10.17 -2.54 -5.99
CA PRO A 228 -10.36 -1.22 -6.58
C PRO A 228 -10.08 -0.11 -5.57
N THR A 229 -9.54 0.99 -6.07
CA THR A 229 -9.26 2.18 -5.26
C THR A 229 -10.56 2.80 -4.75
N VAL A 230 -10.62 3.12 -3.46
CA VAL A 230 -11.82 3.70 -2.81
C VAL A 230 -11.45 4.85 -1.89
N TYR A 231 -12.40 5.75 -1.65
CA TYR A 231 -12.17 6.89 -0.75
C TYR A 231 -12.23 6.47 0.71
N TRP A 232 -11.31 7.03 1.50
CA TRP A 232 -11.33 6.94 2.95
C TRP A 232 -12.01 8.16 3.57
N SER A 233 -12.71 7.95 4.68
CA SER A 233 -13.30 9.00 5.51
C SER A 233 -13.22 8.66 7.00
N SER A 234 -13.04 9.66 7.86
CA SER A 234 -13.13 9.50 9.31
C SER A 234 -14.56 9.25 9.80
N GLN A 235 -15.56 9.54 8.96
CA GLN A 235 -16.99 9.42 9.25
C GLN A 235 -17.71 8.53 8.23
N LYS A 236 -18.75 7.85 8.72
CA LYS A 236 -19.69 7.05 7.92
C LYS A 236 -20.82 7.92 7.38
#